data_AF-A0A530ALJ7-F1
#
_entry.id   AF-A0A530ALJ7-F1
#
_cell.length_a   1.000
_cell.length_b   1.000
_cell.length_c   1.000
_cell.angle_alpha   90.00
_cell.angle_beta   90.00
_cell.angle_gamma   90.00
#
_symmetry.space_group_name_H-M   'P 1'
#
loop_
_entity.id
_entity.type
_entity.pdbx_description
1 polymer ?
#
loop_
_entity_poly.entity_id
_entity_poly.type
_entity_poly.pdbx_seq_one_letter_code
_entity_poly.pdbx_strand_id
1 'polypeptide(L)' 'MNRRDKASPFVPTEIHVGTVKDDKGALGILSIHTTEGLLDIALDLHAADAIVTAIGAIRSKLALVES' A
#
# COMPACT_ATOMS: atom_id res chain seq x y z
N MET A 1 38.10 -6.69 -4.62
CA MET A 1 36.77 -7.30 -4.38
C MET A 1 35.92 -6.23 -3.72
N ASN A 2 35.28 -5.34 -4.50
CA ASN A 2 34.53 -4.21 -3.94
C ASN A 2 33.08 -4.61 -3.67
N ARG A 3 32.69 -4.45 -2.42
CA ARG A 3 31.45 -4.91 -1.81
C ARG A 3 30.29 -4.11 -2.43
N ARG A 4 29.37 -4.84 -3.06
CA ARG A 4 28.15 -4.37 -3.71
C ARG A 4 27.42 -3.37 -2.79
N ASP A 5 27.15 -2.16 -3.30
CA ASP A 5 26.07 -1.29 -2.83
C ASP A 5 24.81 -2.14 -2.72
N LYS A 6 24.53 -2.59 -1.51
CA LYS A 6 23.32 -3.36 -1.20
C LYS A 6 22.26 -2.28 -1.13
N ALA A 7 21.52 -2.07 -2.22
CA ALA A 7 20.33 -1.22 -2.23
C ALA A 7 19.59 -1.50 -0.92
N SER A 8 19.50 -0.47 -0.06
CA SER A 8 18.80 -0.57 1.21
C SER A 8 17.45 -1.24 0.92
N PRO A 9 17.02 -2.23 1.72
CA PRO A 9 15.76 -2.91 1.44
C PRO A 9 14.70 -1.82 1.25
N PHE A 10 13.90 -1.91 0.19
CA PHE A 10 12.75 -1.02 0.02
C PHE A 10 11.87 -1.22 1.26
N VAL A 11 12.09 -0.42 2.30
CA VAL A 11 11.36 -0.52 3.56
C VAL A 11 10.12 0.35 3.37
N PRO A 12 8.93 -0.24 3.18
CA PRO A 12 7.71 0.53 3.15
C PRO A 12 7.53 1.20 4.52
N THR A 13 7.49 2.52 4.51
CA THR A 13 7.27 3.36 5.68
C THR A 13 5.77 3.59 5.87
N GLU A 14 5.02 3.76 4.78
CA GLU A 14 3.56 3.87 4.81
C GLU A 14 2.92 3.18 3.60
N ILE A 15 1.71 2.66 3.78
CA ILE A 15 0.92 2.03 2.73
C ILE A 15 -0.45 2.69 2.73
N HIS A 16 -0.81 3.29 1.60
CA HIS A 16 -2.09 3.94 1.36
C HIS A 16 -2.81 3.26 0.18
N VAL A 17 -4.11 3.02 0.35
CA VAL A 17 -4.97 2.59 -0.76
C VAL A 17 -6.06 3.63 -0.92
N GLY A 18 -6.11 4.23 -2.10
CA GLY A 18 -7.16 5.17 -2.50
C GLY A 18 -7.91 4.64 -3.71
N THR A 19 -9.22 4.87 -3.76
CA THR A 19 -10.00 4.65 -4.98
C THR A 19 -10.14 6.00 -5.68
N VAL A 20 -9.65 6.09 -6.91
CA VAL A 20 -9.80 7.27 -7.78
C VAL A 20 -10.86 6.95 -8.83
N LYS A 21 -11.89 7.79 -8.94
CA LYS A 21 -12.83 7.73 -10.06
C LYS A 21 -12.22 8.46 -11.25
N ASP A 22 -11.98 7.73 -12.34
CA ASP A 22 -11.66 8.29 -13.65
C ASP A 22 -12.90 8.21 -14.57
N ASP A 23 -12.87 8.93 -15.69
CA ASP A 23 -13.95 8.94 -16.70
C ASP A 23 -14.26 7.54 -17.27
N LYS A 24 -13.33 6.59 -17.13
CA LYS A 24 -13.49 5.19 -17.58
C LYS A 24 -13.89 4.20 -16.47
N GLY A 25 -14.03 4.65 -15.23
CA GLY A 25 -14.41 3.79 -14.09
C GLY A 25 -13.60 4.08 -12.83
N ALA A 26 -13.97 3.42 -11.73
CA ALA A 26 -13.22 3.50 -10.48
C ALA A 26 -11.97 2.61 -10.55
N LEU A 27 -10.79 3.22 -10.41
CA LEU A 27 -9.49 2.54 -10.33
C LEU A 27 -8.98 2.64 -8.89
N GLY A 28 -8.44 1.54 -8.37
CA GLY A 28 -7.69 1.59 -7.12
C GLY A 28 -6.27 2.06 -7.39
N ILE A 29 -5.70 2.81 -6.46
CA ILE A 29 -4.27 3.12 -6.44
C ILE A 29 -3.75 2.68 -5.08
N LEU A 30 -2.72 1.83 -5.11
CA LEU A 30 -1.92 1.47 -3.96
C LEU A 30 -0.64 2.28 -3.99
N SER A 31 -0.56 3.25 -3.09
CA SER A 31 0.60 4.12 -2.90
C SER A 31 1.41 3.61 -1.73
N ILE A 32 2.64 3.18 -1.98
CA ILE A 32 3.57 2.70 -0.97
C ILE A 32 4.68 3.76 -0.83
N HIS A 33 4.73 4.43 0.31
CA HIS A 33 5.89 5.25 0.65
C HIS A 33 7.02 4.33 1.09
N THR A 34 8.14 4.44 0.41
CA THR A 34 9.40 3.79 0.76
C THR A 34 10.44 4.84 1.13
N THR A 35 11.53 4.40 1.77
CA THR A 35 12.67 5.26 2.10
C THR A 35 13.31 5.94 0.90
N GLU A 36 13.09 5.44 -0.32
CA GLU A 36 13.63 6.00 -1.58
C GLU A 36 12.57 6.74 -2.41
N GLY A 37 11.29 6.75 -2.01
CA GLY A 37 10.23 7.47 -2.71
C GLY A 37 8.86 6.80 -2.68
N LEU A 38 7.94 7.35 -3.47
CA LEU A 38 6.57 6.85 -3.62
C LEU A 38 6.50 5.82 -4.75
N LEU A 39 5.94 4.65 -4.46
CA LEU A 39 5.60 3.63 -5.45
C LEU A 39 4.08 3.59 -5.60
N ASP A 40 3.57 4.01 -6.76
CA ASP A 40 2.15 3.93 -7.10
C ASP A 40 1.86 2.73 -7.99
N ILE A 41 0.94 1.87 -7.55
CA ILE A 41 0.49 0.68 -8.26
C ILE A 41 -0.99 0.86 -8.60
N ALA A 42 -1.32 0.82 -9.88
CA ALA A 42 -2.72 0.79 -10.32
C ALA A 42 -3.33 -0.58 -10.01
N LEU A 43 -4.50 -0.57 -9.39
CA LEU A 43 -5.28 -1.74 -9.02
C LEU A 43 -6.62 -1.71 -9.75
N ASP A 44 -7.11 -2.89 -10.12
CA ASP A 44 -8.51 -3.05 -10.49
C ASP A 44 -9.41 -2.81 -9.26
N LEU A 45 -10.68 -2.52 -9.53
CA LEU A 45 -11.65 -2.17 -8.49
C LEU A 45 -11.81 -3.27 -7.43
N HIS A 46 -11.76 -4.54 -7.83
CA HIS A 46 -11.96 -5.67 -6.93
C HIS A 46 -10.72 -5.88 -6.05
N ALA A 47 -9.51 -5.75 -6.60
CA ALA A 47 -8.28 -5.75 -5.80
C ALA A 47 -8.23 -4.59 -4.81
N ALA A 48 -8.65 -3.39 -5.22
CA ALA A 48 -8.69 -2.22 -4.34
C ALA A 48 -9.61 -2.45 -3.14
N ASP A 49 -10.81 -2.97 -3.38
CA ASP A 49 -11.82 -3.26 -2.34
C ASP A 49 -11.35 -4.35 -1.36
N ALA A 50 -10.72 -5.41 -1.89
CA ALA A 50 -10.17 -6.49 -1.08
C ALA A 50 -9.08 -5.98 -0.12
N ILE A 51 -8.19 -5.10 -0.58
CA ILE A 51 -7.11 -4.55 0.27
C ILE A 51 -7.68 -3.59 1.31
N VAL A 52 -8.63 -2.72 0.96
CA VAL A 52 -9.30 -1.82 1.92
C VAL A 52 -9.98 -2.64 3.03
N THR A 53 -10.68 -3.72 2.65
CA THR A 53 -11.33 -4.63 3.61
C THR A 53 -10.30 -5.29 4.53
N ALA A 54 -9.18 -5.78 3.99
CA ALA A 54 -8.10 -6.37 4.77
C ALA A 54 -7.48 -5.36 5.75
N ILE A 55 -7.20 -4.13 5.30
CA ILE A 55 -6.68 -3.05 6.16
C ILE A 55 -7.68 -2.76 7.30
N GLY A 56 -8.97 -2.64 6.98
CA GLY A 56 -10.03 -2.45 7.97
C GLY A 56 -10.08 -3.56 9.02
N ALA A 57 -9.97 -4.82 8.59
CA ALA A 57 -9.96 -5.98 9.48
C ALA A 57 -8.70 -6.00 10.38
N ILE A 58 -7.53 -5.68 9.83
CA ILE A 58 -6.28 -5.59 10.60
C ILE A 58 -6.37 -4.47 11.64
N ARG A 59 -6.83 -3.26 11.25
CA ARG A 59 -7.01 -2.13 12.18
C ARG A 59 -8.00 -2.45 13.29
N SER A 60 -9.12 -3.09 12.96
CA SER A 60 -10.12 -3.52 13.94
C SER A 60 -9.53 -4.53 14.94
N LYS A 61 -8.72 -5.48 14.47
CA LYS A 61 -8.00 -6.43 15.34
C LYS A 61 -6.91 -5.76 16.16
N LEU A 62 -6.17 -4.79 15.61
CA LEU A 62 -5.15 -4.05 16.34
C LEU A 62 -5.78 -3.21 17.47
N ALA A 63 -6.89 -2.54 17.19
CA ALA A 63 -7.65 -1.79 18.19
C ALA A 63 -8.19 -2.69 19.32
N LEU A 64 -8.44 -3.97 19.03
CA LEU A 64 -8.85 -4.96 20.02
C LEU A 64 -7.70 -5.43 20.93
N VAL A 65 -6.44 -5.28 20.51
CA VAL A 65 -5.24 -5.70 21.27
C VAL A 65 -4.77 -4.60 22.23
N GLU A 66 -5.22 -3.35 22.05
CA GLU A 66 -4.90 -2.21 22.91
C GLU A 66 -5.95 -1.94 24.03
N SER A 67 -6.85 -2.90 24.33
CA SER A 67 -7.79 -2.83 25.47
C SER A 67 -7.45 -3.77 26.61
#